data_AF-A0A6I5NWM7-F1
#
_entry.id   AF-A0A6I5NWM7-F1
#
_cell.length_a   1.000
_cell.length_b   1.000
_cell.length_c   1.000
_cell.angle_alpha   90.00
_cell.angle_beta   90.00
_cell.angle_gamma   90.00
#
_symmetry.space_group_name_H-M   'P 1'
#
loop_
_entity.id
_entity.type
_entity.pdbx_description
1 polymer ?
#
loop_
_entity_poly.entity_id
_entity_poly.type
_entity_poly.pdbx_seq_one_letter_code
_entity_poly.pdbx_strand_id
1 'polypeptide(L)'
;MGLLVLIFAIALNTLPLAPAHSSTQLGSPVPVIQDQMLGIKPNWTQITLRSLPAILASGSFEAPTDLIRELGYNPSRFWQAGQTADEYMLLGDFQDSFQLQRFSLADIGAVVGLDWEPLRLADLALVGWQTIADLMQAIPELADLPVQAVQPIADLLQRQVDVPQTIADVVQNEVLAELSLGELNLEQYDLSAIPGLINAPLETFQDWQQSVVDQIPGLADVPFANFPNPIMEQGVVVGMVDVVFGPAEGDLTNTISGSYVEGFNVPCQADCAHLEMAQPELVEGTQWISGKYQQVQGGRGSLASANGGLEPTGRHPFGNAFKVAVLETDEATGTAETGLYFRMCVRNLFVDLGCTPYFIGPIPWLPIQEEGMLFLGQIKEGLATTDSAEVAAAKGIDPETGQASSTPNPVARQSGTSGIATGTFINPAPGYPITSSFGYRTHPIHGDRRLHTGTDLGTPNGTIIRAADGGQVTFAGVSGSLTSGYGRLVIVDHGNGSETYYAHLQGFFVRQGDIIAQGDSVGRANSSGGSTGPHLHFEIRQNGQPRNPMNYLS
;
A
#
# COMPACT_ATOMS: atom_id res chain seq x y z
N MET A 1 -52.56 -54.35 -48.91
CA MET A 1 -53.15 -53.64 -47.74
C MET A 1 -51.99 -53.37 -46.79
N GLY A 2 -51.58 -52.11 -46.73
CA GLY A 2 -50.26 -51.66 -46.29
C GLY A 2 -50.08 -51.59 -44.78
N LEU A 3 -48.87 -51.93 -44.36
CA LEU A 3 -48.29 -51.83 -43.03
C LEU A 3 -48.01 -50.34 -42.74
N LEU A 4 -48.60 -49.78 -41.68
CA LEU A 4 -48.38 -48.39 -41.27
C LEU A 4 -47.08 -48.29 -40.48
N VAL A 5 -46.02 -47.77 -41.12
CA VAL A 5 -44.75 -47.41 -40.48
C VAL A 5 -44.84 -45.94 -40.05
N LEU A 6 -44.72 -45.68 -38.75
CA LEU A 6 -44.56 -44.34 -38.20
C LEU A 6 -43.14 -43.84 -38.55
N ILE A 7 -43.05 -42.80 -39.38
CA ILE A 7 -41.80 -42.07 -39.63
C ILE A 7 -41.78 -40.87 -38.69
N PHE A 8 -40.78 -40.81 -37.80
CA PHE A 8 -40.43 -39.62 -37.03
C PHE A 8 -39.83 -38.56 -37.97
N ALA A 9 -40.48 -37.41 -38.11
CA ALA A 9 -39.90 -36.24 -38.77
C ALA A 9 -39.01 -35.49 -37.76
N ILE A 10 -37.72 -35.39 -38.07
CA ILE A 10 -36.76 -34.53 -37.37
C ILE A 10 -37.04 -33.09 -37.81
N ALA A 11 -37.54 -32.25 -36.90
CA ALA A 11 -37.60 -30.81 -37.09
C ALA A 11 -36.21 -30.21 -36.84
N LEU A 12 -35.55 -29.75 -37.90
CA LEU A 12 -34.44 -28.80 -37.80
C LEU A 12 -35.01 -27.45 -37.31
N ASN A 13 -34.90 -27.19 -36.01
CA ASN A 13 -35.08 -25.85 -35.48
C ASN A 13 -33.82 -25.04 -35.76
N THR A 14 -33.92 -24.12 -36.71
CA THR A 14 -33.00 -23.01 -36.89
C THR A 14 -33.00 -22.17 -35.62
N LEU A 15 -31.88 -22.15 -34.90
CA LEU A 15 -31.63 -21.21 -33.80
C LEU A 15 -31.77 -19.78 -34.32
N PRO A 16 -32.54 -18.90 -33.68
CA PRO A 16 -32.50 -17.48 -34.02
C PRO A 16 -31.14 -16.93 -33.64
N LEU A 17 -30.49 -16.25 -34.59
CA LEU A 17 -29.32 -15.41 -34.36
C LEU A 17 -29.62 -14.46 -33.20
N ALA A 18 -28.83 -14.56 -32.13
CA ALA A 18 -28.89 -13.62 -31.02
C ALA A 18 -28.61 -12.20 -31.57
N PRO A 19 -29.40 -11.19 -31.15
CA PRO A 19 -29.13 -9.82 -31.53
C PRO A 19 -27.79 -9.36 -30.93
N ALA A 20 -27.12 -8.47 -31.65
CA ALA A 20 -25.84 -7.86 -31.31
C ALA A 20 -25.76 -7.46 -29.83
N HIS A 21 -24.61 -7.75 -29.23
CA HIS A 21 -24.28 -7.45 -27.84
C HIS A 21 -24.64 -6.00 -27.48
N SER A 22 -25.69 -5.84 -26.67
CA SER A 22 -25.86 -4.62 -25.92
C SER A 22 -24.75 -4.58 -24.87
N SER A 23 -23.97 -3.51 -24.88
CA SER A 23 -23.02 -3.13 -23.84
C SER A 23 -23.63 -3.40 -22.46
N THR A 24 -23.22 -4.48 -21.82
CA THR A 24 -23.44 -4.70 -20.40
C THR A 24 -22.67 -3.60 -19.68
N GLN A 25 -23.38 -2.59 -19.18
CA GLN A 25 -22.79 -1.65 -18.23
C GLN A 25 -22.32 -2.45 -17.00
N LEU A 26 -21.01 -2.70 -16.96
CA LEU A 26 -20.29 -3.30 -15.84
C LEU A 26 -20.37 -2.39 -14.62
N GLY A 27 -21.09 -2.84 -13.58
CA GLY A 27 -20.98 -2.34 -12.20
C GLY A 27 -21.30 -0.86 -11.96
N SER A 28 -21.45 -0.48 -10.70
CA SER A 28 -21.29 0.93 -10.34
C SER A 28 -19.86 1.34 -10.74
N PRO A 29 -19.65 2.45 -11.46
CA PRO A 29 -18.33 2.84 -11.91
C PRO A 29 -17.42 3.07 -10.70
N VAL A 30 -16.19 2.56 -10.76
CA VAL A 30 -15.15 2.83 -9.75
C VAL A 30 -15.07 4.35 -9.54
N PRO A 31 -15.24 4.86 -8.32
CA PRO A 31 -15.19 6.30 -8.05
C PRO A 31 -13.86 6.91 -8.50
N VAL A 32 -13.93 8.07 -9.18
CA VAL A 32 -12.76 8.80 -9.67
C VAL A 32 -12.82 10.28 -9.31
N ILE A 33 -11.66 10.93 -9.28
CA ILE A 33 -11.51 12.38 -9.20
C ILE A 33 -10.67 12.92 -10.35
N GLN A 34 -10.97 14.16 -10.75
CA GLN A 34 -10.19 14.88 -11.76
C GLN A 34 -8.96 15.50 -11.09
N ASP A 35 -7.77 15.07 -11.51
CA ASP A 35 -6.49 15.63 -11.11
C ASP A 35 -5.92 16.52 -12.22
N GLN A 36 -5.39 17.68 -11.85
CA GLN A 36 -4.89 18.66 -12.82
C GLN A 36 -3.61 18.20 -13.54
N MET A 37 -2.83 17.29 -12.96
CA MET A 37 -1.59 16.76 -13.55
C MET A 37 -1.71 15.30 -13.99
N LEU A 38 -2.47 14.48 -13.26
CA LEU A 38 -2.54 13.03 -13.50
C LEU A 38 -3.76 12.58 -14.32
N GLY A 39 -4.67 13.49 -14.67
CA GLY A 39 -5.92 13.13 -15.34
C GLY A 39 -6.94 12.52 -14.39
N ILE A 40 -7.66 11.48 -14.84
CA ILE A 40 -8.64 10.77 -14.01
C ILE A 40 -7.90 9.81 -13.09
N LYS A 41 -8.09 9.93 -11.77
CA LYS A 41 -7.50 9.00 -10.79
C LYS A 41 -8.56 8.38 -9.87
N PRO A 42 -8.31 7.20 -9.29
CA PRO A 42 -9.22 6.57 -8.35
C PRO A 42 -9.46 7.47 -7.12
N ASN A 43 -10.71 7.56 -6.68
CA ASN A 43 -11.07 8.29 -5.47
C ASN A 43 -10.98 7.39 -4.24
N TRP A 44 -9.80 7.31 -3.64
CA TRP A 44 -9.52 6.44 -2.49
C TRP A 44 -10.38 6.71 -1.25
N THR A 45 -11.02 7.89 -1.15
CA THR A 45 -11.95 8.20 -0.05
C THR A 45 -13.37 7.67 -0.30
N GLN A 46 -13.63 7.09 -1.47
CA GLN A 46 -14.93 6.51 -1.86
C GLN A 46 -14.83 5.05 -2.28
N ILE A 47 -13.63 4.54 -2.53
CA ILE A 47 -13.39 3.13 -2.89
C ILE A 47 -13.24 2.32 -1.60
N THR A 48 -14.08 1.31 -1.42
CA THR A 48 -14.05 0.32 -0.33
C THR A 48 -13.96 -1.08 -0.94
N LEU A 49 -13.73 -2.12 -0.12
CA LEU A 49 -13.74 -3.50 -0.63
C LEU A 49 -15.13 -3.90 -1.15
N ARG A 50 -16.19 -3.44 -0.49
CA ARG A 50 -17.59 -3.63 -0.92
C ARG A 50 -17.92 -2.87 -2.22
N SER A 51 -17.35 -1.68 -2.41
CA SER A 51 -17.66 -0.84 -3.58
C SER A 51 -16.91 -1.25 -4.84
N LEU A 52 -15.91 -2.12 -4.74
CA LEU A 52 -15.23 -2.65 -5.93
C LEU A 52 -16.23 -3.42 -6.80
N PRO A 53 -16.10 -3.36 -8.13
CA PRO A 53 -16.92 -4.19 -9.01
C PRO A 53 -16.77 -5.68 -8.68
N ALA A 54 -17.77 -6.47 -9.05
CA ALA A 54 -17.71 -7.91 -8.84
C ALA A 54 -16.60 -8.58 -9.68
N ILE A 55 -15.96 -9.61 -9.12
CA ILE A 55 -14.93 -10.39 -9.82
C ILE A 55 -15.51 -11.07 -11.07
N LEU A 56 -14.76 -11.07 -12.17
CA LEU A 56 -15.24 -11.60 -13.46
C LEU A 56 -15.09 -13.12 -13.61
N ALA A 57 -14.19 -13.73 -12.85
CA ALA A 57 -13.83 -15.13 -12.98
C ALA A 57 -13.92 -15.87 -11.65
N SER A 58 -14.58 -17.03 -11.65
CA SER A 58 -14.55 -17.97 -10.55
C SER A 58 -13.17 -18.60 -10.42
N GLY A 59 -12.81 -19.01 -9.20
CA GLY A 59 -11.54 -19.68 -8.94
C GLY A 59 -11.47 -20.24 -7.54
N SER A 60 -10.36 -20.90 -7.24
CA SER A 60 -10.07 -21.39 -5.91
C SER A 60 -8.58 -21.34 -5.63
N PHE A 61 -8.27 -21.35 -4.35
CA PHE A 61 -6.95 -21.65 -3.83
C PHE A 61 -7.09 -22.77 -2.80
N GLU A 62 -6.42 -23.89 -3.02
CA GLU A 62 -6.31 -24.97 -2.05
C GLU A 62 -4.85 -25.02 -1.58
N ALA A 63 -4.63 -24.66 -0.31
CA ALA A 63 -3.30 -24.68 0.27
C ALA A 63 -2.87 -26.12 0.61
N PRO A 64 -1.66 -26.54 0.21
CA PRO A 64 -1.09 -27.81 0.66
C PRO A 64 -1.01 -27.88 2.19
N THR A 65 -1.15 -29.07 2.78
CA THR A 65 -1.12 -29.26 4.24
C THR A 65 0.17 -28.75 4.88
N ASP A 66 1.30 -28.88 4.21
CA ASP A 66 2.57 -28.36 4.71
C ASP A 66 2.58 -26.83 4.75
N LEU A 67 1.98 -26.17 3.75
CA LEU A 67 1.82 -24.72 3.74
C LEU A 67 0.86 -24.28 4.86
N ILE A 68 -0.27 -24.96 5.08
CA ILE A 68 -1.18 -24.67 6.20
C ILE A 68 -0.44 -24.75 7.54
N ARG A 69 0.41 -25.78 7.71
CA ARG A 69 1.23 -25.95 8.93
C ARG A 69 2.26 -24.83 9.10
N GLU A 70 2.88 -24.37 8.02
CA GLU A 70 3.83 -23.25 8.04
C GLU A 70 3.13 -21.91 8.31
N LEU A 71 1.92 -21.72 7.77
CA LEU A 71 1.12 -20.51 7.94
C LEU A 71 0.49 -20.39 9.32
N GLY A 72 0.14 -21.51 9.94
CA GLY A 72 -0.63 -21.56 11.18
C GLY A 72 -2.14 -21.38 10.99
N TYR A 73 -2.59 -21.02 9.79
CA TYR A 73 -4.01 -20.91 9.43
C TYR A 73 -4.26 -21.49 8.03
N ASN A 74 -5.53 -21.74 7.70
CA ASN A 74 -5.90 -22.26 6.39
C ASN A 74 -6.35 -21.12 5.45
N PRO A 75 -5.54 -20.73 4.45
CA PRO A 75 -5.93 -19.70 3.48
C PRO A 75 -6.81 -20.26 2.34
N SER A 76 -7.16 -21.56 2.36
CA SER A 76 -7.90 -22.18 1.27
C SER A 76 -9.30 -21.60 1.14
N ARG A 77 -9.72 -21.32 -0.09
CA ARG A 77 -10.99 -20.65 -0.40
C ARG A 77 -11.40 -20.87 -1.84
N PHE A 78 -12.66 -20.58 -2.11
CA PHE A 78 -13.25 -20.59 -3.44
C PHE A 78 -14.07 -19.31 -3.61
N TRP A 79 -14.09 -18.78 -4.82
CA TRP A 79 -14.89 -17.61 -5.19
C TRP A 79 -15.58 -17.84 -6.54
N GLN A 80 -16.67 -17.13 -6.74
CA GLN A 80 -17.51 -17.18 -7.93
C GLN A 80 -17.50 -15.83 -8.64
N ALA A 81 -17.52 -15.87 -9.97
CA ALA A 81 -17.80 -14.70 -10.77
C ALA A 81 -19.11 -14.05 -10.31
N GLY A 82 -19.10 -12.73 -10.14
CA GLY A 82 -20.22 -11.97 -9.60
C GLY A 82 -20.14 -11.65 -8.11
N GLN A 83 -19.19 -12.24 -7.36
CA GLN A 83 -18.94 -11.87 -5.96
C GLN A 83 -18.14 -10.58 -5.82
N THR A 84 -18.39 -9.82 -4.75
CA THR A 84 -17.58 -8.66 -4.35
C THR A 84 -16.35 -9.11 -3.56
N ALA A 85 -15.31 -8.26 -3.53
CA ALA A 85 -14.02 -8.59 -2.94
C ALA A 85 -14.13 -8.96 -1.45
N ASP A 86 -15.03 -8.33 -0.72
CA ASP A 86 -15.26 -8.58 0.70
C ASP A 86 -15.83 -9.97 1.01
N GLU A 87 -16.48 -10.65 0.06
CA GLU A 87 -17.12 -11.97 0.26
C GLU A 87 -16.13 -13.15 0.20
N TYR A 88 -14.89 -12.93 -0.26
CA TYR A 88 -13.92 -14.00 -0.44
C TYR A 88 -12.48 -13.63 -0.09
N MET A 89 -12.15 -12.36 0.06
CA MET A 89 -10.81 -11.98 0.53
C MET A 89 -10.70 -12.17 2.03
N LEU A 90 -9.57 -12.74 2.45
CA LEU A 90 -9.29 -13.00 3.85
C LEU A 90 -8.53 -11.82 4.46
N LEU A 91 -8.67 -11.57 5.76
CA LEU A 91 -7.87 -10.55 6.45
C LEU A 91 -6.37 -10.77 6.25
N GLY A 92 -5.92 -12.03 6.28
CA GLY A 92 -4.52 -12.40 6.08
C GLY A 92 -3.96 -12.04 4.71
N ASP A 93 -4.80 -11.88 3.68
CA ASP A 93 -4.36 -11.44 2.35
C ASP A 93 -3.79 -10.01 2.38
N PHE A 94 -4.25 -9.21 3.34
CA PHE A 94 -3.93 -7.79 3.45
C PHE A 94 -2.93 -7.46 4.56
N GLN A 95 -2.38 -8.47 5.23
CA GLN A 95 -1.59 -8.27 6.43
C GLN A 95 -0.35 -7.38 6.23
N ASP A 96 0.26 -7.47 5.05
CA ASP A 96 1.43 -6.67 4.67
C ASP A 96 1.06 -5.39 3.92
N SER A 97 -0.05 -5.41 3.18
CA SER A 97 -0.40 -4.38 2.19
C SER A 97 -1.28 -3.29 2.79
N PHE A 98 -2.46 -3.62 3.30
CA PHE A 98 -3.38 -2.66 3.93
C PHE A 98 -3.35 -2.69 5.45
N GLN A 99 -2.81 -3.76 6.04
CA GLN A 99 -2.74 -3.98 7.48
C GLN A 99 -4.12 -3.91 8.16
N LEU A 100 -5.16 -4.47 7.54
CA LEU A 100 -6.55 -4.41 8.03
C LEU A 100 -6.70 -4.96 9.46
N GLN A 101 -5.86 -5.92 9.84
CA GLN A 101 -5.85 -6.55 11.15
C GLN A 101 -5.48 -5.59 12.31
N ARG A 102 -4.91 -4.43 12.00
CA ARG A 102 -4.58 -3.41 13.01
C ARG A 102 -5.81 -2.62 13.46
N PHE A 103 -6.92 -2.71 12.74
CA PHE A 103 -8.17 -2.12 13.22
C PHE A 103 -8.69 -2.87 14.44
N SER A 104 -9.32 -2.14 15.36
CA SER A 104 -10.35 -2.65 16.25
C SER A 104 -11.74 -2.41 15.65
N LEU A 105 -12.80 -3.01 16.22
CA LEU A 105 -14.17 -2.63 15.84
C LEU A 105 -14.39 -1.14 16.08
N ALA A 106 -14.00 -0.61 17.24
CA ALA A 106 -14.16 0.81 17.58
C ALA A 106 -13.57 1.74 16.50
N ASP A 107 -12.40 1.41 15.94
CA ASP A 107 -11.79 2.17 14.84
C ASP A 107 -12.65 2.11 13.57
N ILE A 108 -13.14 0.91 13.21
CA ILE A 108 -13.98 0.72 12.03
C ILE A 108 -15.25 1.57 12.12
N GLY A 109 -15.98 1.50 13.24
CA GLY A 109 -17.21 2.29 13.38
C GLY A 109 -16.96 3.78 13.53
N ALA A 110 -15.80 4.22 14.03
CA ALA A 110 -15.42 5.63 13.98
C ALA A 110 -15.29 6.13 12.53
N VAL A 111 -14.85 5.27 11.60
CA VAL A 111 -14.72 5.60 10.17
C VAL A 111 -16.06 5.52 9.45
N VAL A 112 -16.81 4.43 9.61
CA VAL A 112 -18.01 4.17 8.81
C VAL A 112 -19.32 4.60 9.49
N GLY A 113 -19.24 5.10 10.73
CA GLY A 113 -20.42 5.48 11.52
C GLY A 113 -21.26 4.27 11.96
N LEU A 114 -20.62 3.14 12.25
CA LEU A 114 -21.30 1.91 12.66
C LEU A 114 -21.81 2.02 14.10
N ASP A 115 -23.07 1.64 14.30
CA ASP A 115 -23.67 1.46 15.61
C ASP A 115 -23.47 0.01 16.07
N TRP A 116 -22.87 -0.16 17.25
CA TRP A 116 -22.55 -1.47 17.83
C TRP A 116 -23.66 -2.05 18.69
N GLU A 117 -24.58 -1.22 19.17
CA GLU A 117 -25.67 -1.65 20.05
C GLU A 117 -26.55 -2.78 19.46
N PRO A 118 -26.88 -2.78 18.15
CA PRO A 118 -27.66 -3.87 17.56
C PRO A 118 -26.85 -5.14 17.29
N LEU A 119 -25.52 -5.09 17.34
CA LEU A 119 -24.67 -6.22 16.99
C LEU A 119 -24.55 -7.23 18.13
N ARG A 120 -24.36 -8.49 17.76
CA ARG A 120 -24.21 -9.65 18.64
C ARG A 120 -22.83 -10.26 18.47
N LEU A 121 -22.41 -11.09 19.43
CA LEU A 121 -21.14 -11.82 19.32
C LEU A 121 -21.11 -12.72 18.08
N ALA A 122 -22.27 -13.23 17.64
CA ALA A 122 -22.39 -14.02 16.41
C ALA A 122 -22.06 -13.24 15.12
N ASP A 123 -22.22 -11.91 15.13
CA ASP A 123 -21.92 -11.06 13.96
C ASP A 123 -20.41 -10.84 13.76
N LEU A 124 -19.59 -11.21 14.75
CA LEU A 124 -18.13 -11.14 14.69
C LEU A 124 -17.57 -12.58 14.69
N ALA A 125 -17.44 -13.18 13.50
CA ALA A 125 -17.17 -14.62 13.35
C ALA A 125 -15.94 -15.10 14.13
N LEU A 126 -14.88 -14.28 14.19
CA LEU A 126 -13.64 -14.62 14.90
C LEU A 126 -13.84 -14.90 16.39
N VAL A 127 -14.85 -14.32 17.04
CA VAL A 127 -15.12 -14.54 18.47
C VAL A 127 -15.50 -15.99 18.74
N GLY A 128 -16.24 -16.62 17.83
CA GLY A 128 -16.66 -18.01 17.99
C GLY A 128 -15.52 -19.02 17.95
N TRP A 129 -14.34 -18.62 17.46
CA TRP A 129 -13.17 -19.50 17.40
C TRP A 129 -12.29 -19.41 18.63
N GLN A 130 -12.48 -18.37 19.46
CA GLN A 130 -11.60 -18.12 20.59
C GLN A 130 -11.92 -19.05 21.76
N THR A 131 -10.87 -19.56 22.39
CA THR A 131 -10.94 -20.14 23.73
C THR A 131 -10.96 -19.05 24.81
N ILE A 132 -11.20 -19.42 26.06
CA ILE A 132 -11.08 -18.49 27.20
C ILE A 132 -9.63 -17.95 27.29
N ALA A 133 -8.63 -18.81 27.05
CA ALA A 133 -7.23 -18.41 27.03
C ALA A 133 -6.94 -17.40 25.92
N ASP A 134 -7.41 -17.66 24.70
CA ASP A 134 -7.21 -16.77 23.55
C ASP A 134 -7.85 -15.41 23.78
N LEU A 135 -9.07 -15.41 24.34
CA LEU A 135 -9.77 -14.16 24.64
C LEU A 135 -9.04 -13.34 25.71
N MET A 136 -8.48 -13.97 26.74
CA MET A 136 -7.67 -13.28 27.75
C MET A 136 -6.35 -12.76 27.15
N GLN A 137 -5.75 -13.48 26.20
CA GLN A 137 -4.58 -13.00 25.48
C GLN A 137 -4.91 -11.79 24.60
N ALA A 138 -6.04 -11.80 23.90
CA ALA A 138 -6.50 -10.70 23.07
C ALA A 138 -6.92 -9.48 23.91
N ILE A 139 -7.51 -9.72 25.09
CA ILE A 139 -8.04 -8.70 25.98
C ILE A 139 -7.49 -8.91 27.41
N PRO A 140 -6.25 -8.47 27.69
CA PRO A 140 -5.60 -8.73 28.98
C PRO A 140 -6.35 -8.18 30.19
N GLU A 141 -7.15 -7.13 30.01
CA GLU A 141 -7.98 -6.53 31.06
C GLU A 141 -9.03 -7.49 31.63
N LEU A 142 -9.37 -8.56 30.91
CA LEU A 142 -10.29 -9.58 31.41
C LEU A 142 -9.72 -10.35 32.61
N ALA A 143 -8.40 -10.46 32.72
CA ALA A 143 -7.72 -11.27 33.75
C ALA A 143 -8.20 -10.93 35.17
N ASP A 144 -8.37 -9.63 35.47
CA ASP A 144 -8.75 -9.12 36.79
C ASP A 144 -10.27 -9.15 37.04
N LEU A 145 -11.07 -9.47 36.03
CA LEU A 145 -12.53 -9.47 36.15
C LEU A 145 -13.02 -10.77 36.79
N PRO A 146 -14.07 -10.69 37.63
CA PRO A 146 -14.74 -11.89 38.11
C PRO A 146 -15.44 -12.58 36.94
N VAL A 147 -15.49 -13.91 36.95
CA VAL A 147 -16.12 -14.72 35.89
C VAL A 147 -17.54 -14.23 35.57
N GLN A 148 -18.31 -13.83 36.59
CA GLN A 148 -19.70 -13.36 36.42
C GLN A 148 -19.82 -11.99 35.74
N ALA A 149 -18.73 -11.22 35.61
CA ALA A 149 -18.74 -9.97 34.85
C ALA A 149 -18.64 -10.19 33.34
N VAL A 150 -18.28 -11.40 32.90
CA VAL A 150 -18.17 -11.77 31.49
C VAL A 150 -19.11 -12.93 31.22
N GLN A 151 -20.35 -12.60 30.88
CA GLN A 151 -21.45 -13.56 30.87
C GLN A 151 -21.22 -14.79 29.96
N PRO A 152 -20.65 -14.66 28.74
CA PRO A 152 -20.35 -15.84 27.92
C PRO A 152 -19.40 -16.82 28.62
N ILE A 153 -18.37 -16.32 29.30
CA ILE A 153 -17.41 -17.16 30.05
C ILE A 153 -18.11 -17.82 31.24
N ALA A 154 -18.95 -17.08 31.97
CA ALA A 154 -19.74 -17.65 33.05
C ALA A 154 -20.63 -18.79 32.57
N ASP A 155 -21.28 -18.64 31.41
CA ASP A 155 -22.18 -19.62 30.82
C ASP A 155 -21.44 -20.90 30.35
N LEU A 156 -20.22 -20.77 29.79
CA LEU A 156 -19.35 -21.92 29.48
C LEU A 156 -19.00 -22.73 30.74
N LEU A 157 -18.77 -22.04 31.86
CA LEU A 157 -18.32 -22.65 33.10
C LEU A 157 -19.46 -23.19 33.98
N GLN A 158 -20.73 -22.96 33.63
CA GLN A 158 -21.89 -23.39 34.45
C GLN A 158 -21.94 -24.89 34.77
N ARG A 159 -21.32 -25.74 33.94
CA ARG A 159 -21.30 -27.20 34.12
C ARG A 159 -20.17 -27.68 35.03
N GLN A 160 -19.32 -26.78 35.52
CA GLN A 160 -18.13 -27.11 36.31
C GLN A 160 -18.42 -26.98 37.82
N VAL A 161 -17.84 -27.88 38.62
CA VAL A 161 -18.17 -28.02 40.06
C VAL A 161 -17.29 -27.13 40.95
N ASP A 162 -16.25 -26.49 40.41
CA ASP A 162 -15.29 -25.66 41.16
C ASP A 162 -14.77 -24.53 40.25
N VAL A 163 -15.62 -23.52 40.02
CA VAL A 163 -15.29 -22.40 39.12
C VAL A 163 -14.44 -21.37 39.86
N PRO A 164 -13.25 -21.04 39.36
CA PRO A 164 -12.42 -19.98 39.94
C PRO A 164 -13.12 -18.62 39.96
N GLN A 165 -12.66 -17.72 40.85
CA GLN A 165 -13.32 -16.43 41.03
C GLN A 165 -13.03 -15.47 39.86
N THR A 166 -11.80 -15.50 39.34
CA THR A 166 -11.33 -14.59 38.29
C THR A 166 -11.02 -15.33 37.00
N ILE A 167 -11.02 -14.61 35.87
CA ILE A 167 -10.67 -15.19 34.57
C ILE A 167 -9.20 -15.65 34.54
N ALA A 168 -8.29 -14.91 35.19
CA ALA A 168 -6.90 -15.31 35.32
C ALA A 168 -6.73 -16.70 35.98
N ASP A 169 -7.54 -17.00 36.99
CA ASP A 169 -7.51 -18.30 37.67
C ASP A 169 -8.14 -19.42 36.81
N VAL A 170 -9.11 -19.09 35.96
CA VAL A 170 -9.69 -20.04 34.99
C VAL A 170 -8.62 -20.52 34.01
N VAL A 171 -7.82 -19.58 33.47
CA VAL A 171 -6.78 -19.90 32.46
C VAL A 171 -5.61 -20.71 33.05
N GLN A 172 -5.43 -20.71 34.37
CA GLN A 172 -4.45 -21.61 35.02
C GLN A 172 -4.83 -23.10 34.94
N ASN A 173 -6.10 -23.41 34.66
CA ASN A 173 -6.56 -24.77 34.42
C ASN A 173 -6.59 -25.05 32.92
N GLU A 174 -5.67 -25.90 32.44
CA GLU A 174 -5.53 -26.24 31.01
C GLU A 174 -6.84 -26.70 30.36
N VAL A 175 -7.74 -27.38 31.08
CA VAL A 175 -9.00 -27.84 30.50
C VAL A 175 -10.02 -26.71 30.36
N LEU A 176 -10.07 -25.81 31.34
CA LEU A 176 -11.02 -24.68 31.31
C LEU A 176 -10.54 -23.58 30.36
N ALA A 177 -9.23 -23.36 30.30
CA ALA A 177 -8.56 -22.43 29.40
C ALA A 177 -8.97 -22.66 27.93
N GLU A 178 -9.08 -23.93 27.54
CA GLU A 178 -9.37 -24.37 26.16
C GLU A 178 -10.88 -24.43 25.82
N LEU A 179 -11.77 -24.05 26.74
CA LEU A 179 -13.21 -24.00 26.42
C LEU A 179 -13.47 -22.91 25.38
N SER A 180 -14.11 -23.28 24.28
CA SER A 180 -14.37 -22.38 23.15
C SER A 180 -15.73 -21.70 23.27
N LEU A 181 -15.77 -20.41 22.93
CA LEU A 181 -17.01 -19.64 22.81
C LEU A 181 -17.95 -20.20 21.74
N GLY A 182 -17.42 -20.94 20.75
CA GLY A 182 -18.21 -21.62 19.73
C GLY A 182 -19.15 -22.70 20.25
N GLU A 183 -19.00 -23.12 21.52
CA GLU A 183 -19.96 -24.03 22.19
C GLU A 183 -21.26 -23.34 22.61
N LEU A 184 -21.30 -22.01 22.61
CA LEU A 184 -22.47 -21.21 22.97
C LEU A 184 -23.30 -20.81 21.75
N ASN A 185 -24.57 -20.48 21.99
CA ASN A 185 -25.34 -19.71 21.02
C ASN A 185 -24.95 -18.23 21.13
N LEU A 186 -24.03 -17.76 20.27
CA LEU A 186 -23.50 -16.40 20.35
C LEU A 186 -24.50 -15.29 19.98
N GLU A 187 -25.64 -15.63 19.37
CA GLU A 187 -26.69 -14.67 19.03
C GLU A 187 -27.35 -14.04 20.27
N GLN A 188 -27.26 -14.71 21.43
CA GLN A 188 -27.90 -14.25 22.67
C GLN A 188 -27.09 -13.19 23.43
N TYR A 189 -25.86 -12.90 23.00
CA TYR A 189 -24.97 -11.98 23.68
C TYR A 189 -24.71 -10.75 22.83
N ASP A 190 -24.91 -9.58 23.43
CA ASP A 190 -24.48 -8.31 22.86
C ASP A 190 -22.94 -8.24 22.83
N LEU A 191 -22.36 -7.44 21.93
CA LEU A 191 -20.89 -7.24 21.88
C LEU A 191 -20.31 -6.77 23.24
N SER A 192 -21.07 -5.98 24.00
CA SER A 192 -20.66 -5.49 25.32
C SER A 192 -20.62 -6.57 26.41
N ALA A 193 -21.11 -7.78 26.14
CA ALA A 193 -21.04 -8.91 27.08
C ALA A 193 -19.59 -9.37 27.36
N ILE A 194 -18.66 -8.98 26.48
CA ILE A 194 -17.21 -9.13 26.69
C ILE A 194 -16.60 -7.72 26.78
N PRO A 195 -16.27 -7.24 28.00
CA PRO A 195 -15.63 -5.95 28.18
C PRO A 195 -14.32 -5.84 27.38
N GLY A 196 -14.09 -4.71 26.72
CA GLY A 196 -12.88 -4.46 25.93
C GLY A 196 -12.86 -5.07 24.53
N LEU A 197 -13.80 -5.97 24.18
CA LEU A 197 -13.83 -6.68 22.90
C LEU A 197 -13.72 -5.74 21.69
N ILE A 198 -14.51 -4.67 21.67
CA ILE A 198 -14.56 -3.75 20.53
C ILE A 198 -13.28 -2.91 20.36
N ASN A 199 -12.43 -2.84 21.39
CA ASN A 199 -11.20 -2.05 21.38
C ASN A 199 -9.96 -2.89 21.06
N ALA A 200 -10.06 -4.22 21.15
CA ALA A 200 -8.96 -5.11 20.82
C ALA A 200 -8.70 -5.09 19.30
N PRO A 201 -7.45 -4.89 18.84
CA PRO A 201 -7.11 -5.02 17.44
C PRO A 201 -7.39 -6.44 16.94
N LEU A 202 -7.87 -6.58 15.71
CA LEU A 202 -8.22 -7.87 15.11
C LEU A 202 -7.03 -8.85 15.12
N GLU A 203 -5.80 -8.35 14.99
CA GLU A 203 -4.58 -9.16 14.99
C GLU A 203 -4.25 -9.85 16.32
N THR A 204 -4.93 -9.46 17.40
CA THR A 204 -4.74 -10.06 18.74
C THR A 204 -5.54 -11.34 18.95
N PHE A 205 -6.55 -11.60 18.12
CA PHE A 205 -7.37 -12.80 18.19
C PHE A 205 -6.72 -13.95 17.44
N GLN A 206 -6.85 -15.18 17.93
CA GLN A 206 -6.31 -16.35 17.22
C GLN A 206 -7.00 -16.56 15.88
N ASP A 207 -6.21 -17.01 14.90
CA ASP A 207 -6.61 -17.33 13.53
C ASP A 207 -7.33 -16.19 12.79
N TRP A 208 -7.16 -14.93 13.20
CA TRP A 208 -7.80 -13.78 12.56
C TRP A 208 -7.57 -13.76 11.04
N GLN A 209 -6.42 -14.25 10.57
CA GLN A 209 -6.01 -14.28 9.16
C GLN A 209 -7.00 -15.01 8.26
N GLN A 210 -7.71 -16.02 8.78
CA GLN A 210 -8.66 -16.82 7.99
C GLN A 210 -10.06 -16.20 7.93
N SER A 211 -10.30 -15.09 8.65
CA SER A 211 -11.57 -14.39 8.59
C SER A 211 -11.78 -13.77 7.22
N VAL A 212 -12.95 -14.00 6.64
CA VAL A 212 -13.38 -13.28 5.45
C VAL A 212 -13.70 -11.85 5.86
N VAL A 213 -13.38 -10.87 5.00
CA VAL A 213 -13.56 -9.43 5.32
C VAL A 213 -15.00 -9.09 5.71
N ASP A 214 -16.00 -9.65 5.02
CA ASP A 214 -17.42 -9.41 5.28
C ASP A 214 -17.91 -9.95 6.64
N GLN A 215 -17.15 -10.85 7.27
CA GLN A 215 -17.41 -11.38 8.61
C GLN A 215 -17.00 -10.42 9.73
N ILE A 216 -16.39 -9.28 9.38
CA ILE A 216 -16.06 -8.20 10.31
C ILE A 216 -17.01 -7.03 10.06
N PRO A 217 -17.92 -6.72 11.00
CA PRO A 217 -18.91 -5.66 10.83
C PRO A 217 -18.31 -4.32 10.40
N GLY A 218 -18.76 -3.82 9.26
CA GLY A 218 -18.36 -2.52 8.70
C GLY A 218 -16.98 -2.45 8.05
N LEU A 219 -16.13 -3.48 8.16
CA LEU A 219 -14.77 -3.43 7.63
C LEU A 219 -14.75 -3.28 6.09
N ALA A 220 -15.64 -3.99 5.40
CA ALA A 220 -15.78 -3.93 3.95
C ALA A 220 -16.17 -2.53 3.42
N ASP A 221 -16.71 -1.68 4.30
CA ASP A 221 -17.20 -0.33 4.01
C ASP A 221 -16.18 0.77 4.36
N VAL A 222 -15.02 0.39 4.91
CA VAL A 222 -13.92 1.32 5.18
C VAL A 222 -13.28 1.76 3.84
N PRO A 223 -13.17 3.07 3.57
CA PRO A 223 -12.47 3.55 2.37
C PRO A 223 -10.99 3.20 2.39
N PHE A 224 -10.41 2.94 1.22
CA PHE A 224 -9.01 2.57 1.07
C PHE A 224 -8.05 3.65 1.59
N ALA A 225 -8.45 4.93 1.56
CA ALA A 225 -7.70 6.04 2.14
C ALA A 225 -7.63 6.00 3.69
N ASN A 226 -8.52 5.25 4.33
CA ASN A 226 -8.63 5.14 5.79
C ASN A 226 -8.02 3.85 6.34
N PHE A 227 -7.53 2.94 5.50
CA PHE A 227 -6.83 1.74 5.97
C PHE A 227 -5.58 2.07 6.79
N PRO A 228 -5.16 1.21 7.74
CA PRO A 228 -4.01 1.47 8.60
C PRO A 228 -2.72 1.67 7.80
N ASN A 229 -2.58 0.94 6.68
CA ASN A 229 -1.64 1.27 5.62
C ASN A 229 -2.39 1.68 4.34
N PRO A 230 -2.65 2.98 4.12
CA PRO A 230 -3.45 3.43 2.99
C PRO A 230 -2.67 3.31 1.67
N ILE A 231 -3.40 3.25 0.57
CA ILE A 231 -2.80 3.20 -0.78
C ILE A 231 -1.92 4.42 -1.04
N MET A 232 -0.77 4.15 -1.66
CA MET A 232 0.18 5.17 -2.08
C MET A 232 0.47 5.05 -3.58
N GLU A 233 0.27 6.16 -4.29
CA GLU A 233 0.70 6.34 -5.68
C GLU A 233 2.22 6.12 -5.77
N GLN A 234 2.65 5.22 -6.65
CA GLN A 234 4.07 4.88 -6.81
C GLN A 234 4.63 5.64 -7.99
N GLY A 235 5.42 6.68 -7.73
CA GLY A 235 6.02 7.48 -8.80
C GLY A 235 5.07 8.54 -9.35
N VAL A 236 5.46 9.15 -10.48
CA VAL A 236 4.78 10.34 -11.03
C VAL A 236 4.61 10.29 -12.55
N VAL A 237 4.89 9.14 -13.17
CA VAL A 237 4.82 9.04 -14.63
C VAL A 237 3.38 8.83 -15.06
N VAL A 238 2.94 9.70 -15.95
CA VAL A 238 1.66 9.63 -16.65
C VAL A 238 1.99 9.46 -18.12
N GLY A 239 1.45 8.40 -18.74
CA GLY A 239 1.54 8.17 -20.17
C GLY A 239 0.29 8.66 -20.88
N MET A 240 0.42 9.21 -22.08
CA MET A 240 -0.71 9.38 -22.99
C MET A 240 -0.81 8.13 -23.86
N VAL A 241 -1.99 7.51 -23.92
CA VAL A 241 -2.23 6.35 -24.77
C VAL A 241 -2.31 6.80 -26.22
N ASP A 242 -1.45 6.27 -27.09
CA ASP A 242 -1.41 6.58 -28.52
C ASP A 242 -2.40 5.73 -29.29
N VAL A 243 -2.25 4.40 -29.18
CA VAL A 243 -3.03 3.42 -29.94
C VAL A 243 -3.35 2.24 -29.04
N VAL A 244 -4.54 1.67 -29.26
CA VAL A 244 -4.98 0.41 -28.67
C VAL A 244 -4.94 -0.67 -29.74
N PHE A 245 -4.13 -1.70 -29.51
CA PHE A 245 -3.98 -2.84 -30.42
C PHE A 245 -4.57 -4.12 -29.82
N GLY A 246 -5.19 -4.91 -30.68
CA GLY A 246 -5.70 -6.24 -30.43
C GLY A 246 -4.63 -7.32 -30.54
N PRO A 247 -5.01 -8.60 -30.43
CA PRO A 247 -4.06 -9.70 -30.27
C PRO A 247 -3.31 -10.07 -31.56
N ALA A 248 -3.59 -9.47 -32.72
CA ALA A 248 -2.93 -9.89 -33.96
C ALA A 248 -1.42 -9.58 -34.01
N GLU A 249 -0.92 -8.76 -33.08
CA GLU A 249 0.47 -8.35 -32.95
C GLU A 249 1.37 -9.43 -32.28
N GLY A 250 2.69 -9.34 -32.49
CA GLY A 250 3.68 -10.29 -31.96
C GLY A 250 5.09 -9.70 -31.87
N ASP A 251 6.00 -10.43 -31.22
CA ASP A 251 7.44 -10.10 -31.10
C ASP A 251 7.76 -8.66 -30.60
N LEU A 252 6.91 -8.12 -29.73
CA LEU A 252 7.08 -6.78 -29.14
C LEU A 252 8.08 -6.80 -27.99
N THR A 253 9.07 -5.92 -28.03
CA THR A 253 10.19 -5.91 -27.07
C THR A 253 10.31 -4.64 -26.23
N ASN A 254 9.66 -3.53 -26.62
CA ASN A 254 9.71 -2.27 -25.89
C ASN A 254 8.60 -2.16 -24.85
N THR A 255 8.48 -3.18 -23.99
CA THR A 255 7.33 -3.30 -23.10
C THR A 255 7.56 -2.60 -21.76
N ILE A 256 6.46 -2.19 -21.12
CA ILE A 256 6.43 -1.64 -19.76
C ILE A 256 5.55 -2.49 -18.84
N SER A 257 5.39 -3.77 -19.12
CA SER A 257 4.55 -4.68 -18.33
C SER A 257 5.30 -5.95 -17.98
N GLY A 258 4.99 -6.52 -16.81
CA GLY A 258 5.53 -7.80 -16.38
C GLY A 258 5.19 -8.12 -14.92
N SER A 259 6.22 -8.50 -14.15
CA SER A 259 6.10 -8.87 -12.73
C SER A 259 7.28 -8.33 -11.90
N TYR A 260 7.19 -8.46 -10.57
CA TYR A 260 8.34 -8.20 -9.70
C TYR A 260 9.47 -9.23 -9.85
N VAL A 261 9.21 -10.38 -10.47
CA VAL A 261 10.17 -11.48 -10.61
C VAL A 261 10.95 -11.37 -11.92
N GLU A 262 10.25 -11.14 -13.02
CA GLU A 262 10.85 -11.06 -14.36
C GLU A 262 11.18 -9.61 -14.77
N GLY A 263 10.69 -8.64 -13.99
CA GLY A 263 10.74 -7.24 -14.33
C GLY A 263 9.52 -6.77 -15.11
N PHE A 264 9.46 -5.47 -15.40
CA PHE A 264 8.36 -4.81 -16.11
C PHE A 264 8.72 -4.48 -17.56
N ASN A 265 9.68 -5.17 -18.16
CA ASN A 265 10.01 -5.05 -19.59
C ASN A 265 10.00 -6.44 -20.25
N VAL A 266 8.99 -7.27 -19.94
CA VAL A 266 8.89 -8.64 -20.47
C VAL A 266 8.36 -8.57 -21.91
N PRO A 267 9.11 -9.05 -22.93
CA PRO A 267 8.65 -9.05 -24.31
C PRO A 267 7.40 -9.89 -24.52
N CYS A 268 6.55 -9.49 -25.46
CA CYS A 268 5.41 -10.28 -25.89
C CYS A 268 5.75 -11.03 -27.18
N GLN A 269 5.44 -12.34 -27.24
CA GLN A 269 5.81 -13.19 -28.37
C GLN A 269 4.66 -13.39 -29.37
N ALA A 270 3.43 -13.54 -28.89
CA ALA A 270 2.24 -13.75 -29.71
C ALA A 270 0.98 -13.30 -28.94
N ASP A 271 -0.11 -13.09 -29.67
CA ASP A 271 -1.40 -12.67 -29.11
C ASP A 271 -1.31 -11.35 -28.31
N CYS A 272 -0.51 -10.41 -28.81
CA CYS A 272 -0.05 -9.23 -28.05
C CYS A 272 -1.03 -8.07 -28.09
N ALA A 273 -2.24 -8.25 -27.55
CA ALA A 273 -3.10 -7.10 -27.29
C ALA A 273 -2.40 -6.14 -26.32
N HIS A 274 -2.34 -4.85 -26.63
CA HIS A 274 -1.56 -3.89 -25.84
C HIS A 274 -1.99 -2.43 -26.04
N LEU A 275 -1.49 -1.59 -25.14
CA LEU A 275 -1.55 -0.14 -25.25
C LEU A 275 -0.17 0.39 -25.62
N GLU A 276 -0.08 1.23 -26.65
CA GLU A 276 1.14 1.98 -26.95
C GLU A 276 1.06 3.39 -26.37
N MET A 277 2.18 3.89 -25.85
CA MET A 277 2.25 5.22 -25.22
C MET A 277 2.88 6.25 -26.17
N ALA A 278 2.25 7.42 -26.35
CA ALA A 278 2.77 8.52 -27.17
C ALA A 278 3.71 9.46 -26.41
N GLN A 279 3.41 9.71 -25.13
CA GLN A 279 4.09 10.74 -24.33
C GLN A 279 4.10 10.36 -22.85
N PRO A 280 4.99 10.95 -22.02
CA PRO A 280 6.14 11.78 -22.41
C PRO A 280 7.23 10.97 -23.13
N GLU A 281 8.25 11.64 -23.70
CA GLU A 281 9.41 11.01 -24.39
C GLU A 281 10.01 9.82 -23.62
N LEU A 282 9.92 9.87 -22.29
CA LEU A 282 10.37 8.82 -21.39
C LEU A 282 9.68 7.46 -21.61
N VAL A 283 8.42 7.43 -22.07
CA VAL A 283 7.61 6.23 -22.31
C VAL A 283 7.12 6.15 -23.76
N GLU A 284 7.52 7.09 -24.62
CA GLU A 284 7.11 7.11 -26.02
C GLU A 284 7.48 5.80 -26.74
N GLY A 285 6.51 5.22 -27.44
CA GLY A 285 6.62 3.94 -28.15
C GLY A 285 6.70 2.71 -27.24
N THR A 286 6.47 2.85 -25.93
CA THR A 286 6.45 1.69 -25.02
C THR A 286 5.09 1.01 -25.00
N GLN A 287 5.08 -0.33 -24.86
CA GLN A 287 3.87 -1.14 -24.88
C GLN A 287 3.50 -1.70 -23.49
N TRP A 288 2.29 -1.41 -23.02
CA TRP A 288 1.69 -2.13 -21.89
C TRP A 288 0.90 -3.32 -22.42
N ILE A 289 1.49 -4.51 -22.32
CA ILE A 289 0.91 -5.75 -22.83
C ILE A 289 -0.26 -6.22 -21.95
N SER A 290 -1.29 -6.78 -22.58
CA SER A 290 -2.42 -7.38 -21.90
C SER A 290 -2.04 -8.61 -21.08
N GLY A 291 -2.44 -8.58 -19.81
CA GLY A 291 -2.33 -9.69 -18.87
C GLY A 291 -3.29 -10.84 -19.15
N LYS A 292 -4.30 -10.63 -20.01
CA LYS A 292 -5.22 -11.70 -20.42
C LYS A 292 -4.53 -12.72 -21.32
N TYR A 293 -3.68 -12.25 -22.23
CA TYR A 293 -3.02 -13.10 -23.22
C TYR A 293 -1.59 -13.50 -22.82
N GLN A 294 -0.94 -12.71 -21.96
CA GLN A 294 0.40 -13.00 -21.48
C GLN A 294 0.47 -13.16 -19.96
N GLN A 295 0.96 -14.33 -19.53
CA GLN A 295 1.36 -14.59 -18.16
C GLN A 295 2.89 -14.57 -18.02
N VAL A 296 3.35 -14.23 -16.82
CA VAL A 296 4.75 -14.06 -16.43
C VAL A 296 5.00 -14.77 -15.11
N GLN A 297 6.25 -15.15 -14.85
CA GLN A 297 6.58 -15.71 -13.53
C GLN A 297 6.35 -14.67 -12.44
N GLY A 298 5.78 -15.10 -11.33
CA GLY A 298 5.39 -14.25 -10.21
C GLY A 298 5.65 -14.91 -8.87
N GLY A 299 5.30 -14.20 -7.80
CA GLY A 299 5.47 -14.68 -6.43
C GLY A 299 6.93 -14.81 -5.97
N ARG A 300 7.10 -15.18 -4.70
CA ARG A 300 8.41 -15.37 -4.04
C ARG A 300 8.25 -16.26 -2.81
N GLY A 301 9.35 -16.87 -2.36
CA GLY A 301 9.34 -17.74 -1.18
C GLY A 301 8.55 -19.04 -1.39
N SER A 302 8.09 -19.66 -0.31
CA SER A 302 7.31 -20.91 -0.39
C SER A 302 5.95 -20.71 -1.06
N LEU A 303 5.41 -19.48 -1.01
CA LEU A 303 4.17 -19.09 -1.67
C LEU A 303 4.28 -18.91 -3.19
N ALA A 304 5.49 -18.88 -3.75
CA ALA A 304 5.70 -18.65 -5.18
C ALA A 304 5.02 -19.68 -6.08
N SER A 305 4.80 -20.91 -5.59
CA SER A 305 4.20 -21.99 -6.40
C SER A 305 2.68 -21.87 -6.60
N ALA A 306 2.02 -20.98 -5.86
CA ALA A 306 0.59 -20.73 -6.03
C ALA A 306 0.26 -20.33 -7.48
N ASN A 307 -0.88 -20.76 -7.99
CA ASN A 307 -1.29 -20.55 -9.38
C ASN A 307 -0.22 -20.99 -10.42
N GLY A 308 0.54 -22.04 -10.12
CA GLY A 308 1.62 -22.53 -10.98
C GLY A 308 2.82 -21.58 -11.12
N GLY A 309 2.94 -20.59 -10.23
CA GLY A 309 3.99 -19.58 -10.28
C GLY A 309 3.75 -18.48 -11.31
N LEU A 310 2.55 -18.41 -11.87
CA LEU A 310 2.22 -17.47 -12.93
C LEU A 310 1.26 -16.39 -12.46
N GLU A 311 1.44 -15.20 -12.99
CA GLU A 311 0.53 -14.06 -12.86
C GLU A 311 0.36 -13.36 -14.22
N PRO A 312 -0.75 -12.66 -14.47
CA PRO A 312 -0.87 -11.82 -15.66
C PRO A 312 0.25 -10.78 -15.68
N THR A 313 0.75 -10.45 -16.87
CA THR A 313 1.60 -9.27 -17.05
C THR A 313 0.81 -8.01 -16.68
N GLY A 314 1.48 -7.03 -16.08
CA GLY A 314 0.82 -5.80 -15.65
C GLY A 314 1.78 -4.84 -14.96
N ARG A 315 1.23 -3.87 -14.22
CA ARG A 315 1.98 -2.84 -13.49
C ARG A 315 1.41 -2.59 -12.10
N HIS A 316 2.16 -1.84 -11.30
CA HIS A 316 1.85 -1.52 -9.89
C HIS A 316 1.81 0.00 -9.63
N PRO A 317 0.95 0.76 -10.34
CA PRO A 317 0.90 2.21 -10.18
C PRO A 317 0.51 2.65 -8.75
N PHE A 318 -0.18 1.79 -8.00
CA PHE A 318 -0.72 2.11 -6.67
C PHE A 318 -0.11 1.26 -5.54
N GLY A 319 1.10 0.73 -5.78
CA GLY A 319 1.80 -0.09 -4.79
C GLY A 319 1.59 -1.58 -5.04
N ASN A 320 1.94 -2.36 -4.03
CA ASN A 320 2.07 -3.81 -4.12
C ASN A 320 0.85 -4.59 -3.56
N ALA A 321 -0.22 -3.87 -3.21
CA ALA A 321 -1.45 -4.46 -2.71
C ALA A 321 -2.19 -5.24 -3.80
N PHE A 322 -2.17 -4.70 -5.02
CA PHE A 322 -2.73 -5.33 -6.21
C PHE A 322 -1.93 -4.94 -7.45
N LYS A 323 -1.99 -5.79 -8.46
CA LYS A 323 -1.53 -5.52 -9.82
C LYS A 323 -2.67 -4.98 -10.66
N VAL A 324 -2.38 -3.98 -11.49
CA VAL A 324 -3.28 -3.53 -12.56
C VAL A 324 -2.82 -4.22 -13.86
N ALA A 325 -3.74 -4.90 -14.52
CA ALA A 325 -3.49 -5.55 -15.81
C ALA A 325 -4.49 -5.04 -16.85
N VAL A 326 -4.04 -4.88 -18.09
CA VAL A 326 -4.93 -4.71 -19.24
C VAL A 326 -5.56 -6.07 -19.54
N LEU A 327 -6.88 -6.09 -19.75
CA LEU A 327 -7.65 -7.30 -20.01
C LEU A 327 -7.98 -7.39 -21.52
N GLU A 328 -9.08 -6.77 -21.91
CA GLU A 328 -9.52 -6.66 -23.31
C GLU A 328 -9.12 -5.33 -23.91
N THR A 329 -8.93 -5.35 -25.23
CA THR A 329 -8.72 -4.18 -26.07
C THR A 329 -9.71 -4.22 -27.22
N ASP A 330 -10.28 -3.07 -27.57
CA ASP A 330 -11.14 -2.88 -28.73
C ASP A 330 -10.53 -1.79 -29.63
N GLU A 331 -9.82 -2.24 -30.66
CA GLU A 331 -9.18 -1.38 -31.67
C GLU A 331 -10.20 -0.49 -32.40
N ALA A 332 -11.43 -0.98 -32.59
CA ALA A 332 -12.44 -0.24 -33.35
C ALA A 332 -12.96 0.98 -32.59
N THR A 333 -12.93 0.93 -31.25
CA THR A 333 -13.35 2.03 -30.39
C THR A 333 -12.19 2.75 -29.71
N GLY A 334 -10.96 2.24 -29.86
CA GLY A 334 -9.77 2.78 -29.19
C GLY A 334 -9.86 2.63 -27.67
N THR A 335 -10.47 1.55 -27.17
CA THR A 335 -10.71 1.36 -25.73
C THR A 335 -10.07 0.09 -25.20
N ALA A 336 -9.71 0.11 -23.92
CA ALA A 336 -9.26 -1.09 -23.22
C ALA A 336 -9.84 -1.19 -21.81
N GLU A 337 -10.12 -2.41 -21.40
CA GLU A 337 -10.56 -2.73 -20.05
C GLU A 337 -9.35 -3.09 -19.19
N THR A 338 -9.39 -2.70 -17.91
CA THR A 338 -8.37 -3.12 -16.94
C THR A 338 -8.98 -3.88 -15.79
N GLY A 339 -8.15 -4.68 -15.12
CA GLY A 339 -8.53 -5.45 -13.96
C GLY A 339 -7.49 -5.39 -12.84
N LEU A 340 -7.97 -5.46 -11.61
CA LEU A 340 -7.13 -5.67 -10.44
C LEU A 340 -6.93 -7.17 -10.21
N TYR A 341 -5.69 -7.53 -9.86
CA TYR A 341 -5.34 -8.84 -9.34
C TYR A 341 -4.67 -8.67 -7.98
N PHE A 342 -5.17 -9.40 -6.98
CA PHE A 342 -4.62 -9.40 -5.62
C PHE A 342 -3.72 -10.62 -5.41
N ARG A 343 -2.91 -10.55 -4.36
CA ARG A 343 -2.03 -11.63 -3.92
C ARG A 343 -2.05 -11.73 -2.40
N MET A 344 -1.57 -12.86 -1.89
CA MET A 344 -1.32 -13.06 -0.47
C MET A 344 0.18 -12.97 -0.21
N CYS A 345 0.57 -12.20 0.80
CA CYS A 345 1.94 -12.18 1.32
C CYS A 345 1.90 -12.56 2.80
N VAL A 346 2.90 -13.32 3.25
CA VAL A 346 2.95 -13.78 4.64
C VAL A 346 4.33 -13.55 5.24
N ARG A 347 4.34 -12.64 6.21
CA ARG A 347 5.51 -12.25 6.97
C ARG A 347 5.13 -12.04 8.42
N ASN A 348 5.85 -12.72 9.29
CA ASN A 348 5.86 -12.43 10.72
C ASN A 348 7.31 -12.26 11.20
N LEU A 349 7.51 -11.94 12.48
CA LEU A 349 8.84 -11.67 13.05
C LEU A 349 9.87 -12.80 12.86
N PHE A 350 9.42 -14.04 12.63
CA PHE A 350 10.28 -15.22 12.57
C PHE A 350 10.19 -16.00 11.25
N VAL A 351 9.21 -15.70 10.41
CA VAL A 351 8.87 -16.45 9.19
C VAL A 351 8.48 -15.46 8.07
N ASP A 352 9.29 -15.40 7.00
CA ASP A 352 8.91 -14.76 5.73
C ASP A 352 8.70 -15.88 4.69
N LEU A 353 7.44 -16.21 4.41
CA LEU A 353 7.06 -17.21 3.40
C LEU A 353 6.95 -16.61 1.99
N GLY A 354 7.19 -15.30 1.87
CA GLY A 354 7.13 -14.57 0.63
C GLY A 354 5.71 -14.18 0.24
N CYS A 355 5.41 -14.25 -1.05
CA CYS A 355 4.11 -13.88 -1.60
C CYS A 355 3.73 -14.84 -2.72
N THR A 356 2.43 -15.06 -2.89
CA THR A 356 1.91 -15.69 -4.10
C THR A 356 2.14 -14.77 -5.31
N PRO A 357 2.05 -15.31 -6.53
CA PRO A 357 1.76 -14.47 -7.70
C PRO A 357 0.45 -13.68 -7.50
N TYR A 358 0.21 -12.66 -8.30
CA TYR A 358 -1.10 -11.98 -8.34
C TYR A 358 -2.11 -12.81 -9.13
N PHE A 359 -2.93 -13.62 -8.45
CA PHE A 359 -3.83 -14.58 -9.09
C PHE A 359 -5.31 -14.39 -8.75
N ILE A 360 -5.63 -13.55 -7.78
CA ILE A 360 -7.01 -13.33 -7.34
C ILE A 360 -7.60 -12.17 -8.13
N GLY A 361 -8.33 -12.49 -9.20
CA GLY A 361 -8.92 -11.52 -10.12
C GLY A 361 -9.40 -12.19 -11.42
N PRO A 362 -9.74 -11.43 -12.46
CA PRO A 362 -9.73 -9.96 -12.48
C PRO A 362 -10.98 -9.35 -11.83
N ILE A 363 -10.77 -8.31 -11.03
CA ILE A 363 -11.81 -7.38 -10.60
C ILE A 363 -11.82 -6.20 -11.58
N PRO A 364 -12.95 -5.88 -12.24
CA PRO A 364 -13.03 -4.76 -13.16
C PRO A 364 -12.52 -3.45 -12.54
N TRP A 365 -11.74 -2.71 -13.31
CA TRP A 365 -11.14 -1.46 -12.86
C TRP A 365 -11.43 -0.32 -13.84
N LEU A 366 -10.59 0.72 -13.86
CA LEU A 366 -10.78 1.90 -14.69
C LEU A 366 -10.55 1.57 -16.17
N PRO A 367 -11.51 1.90 -17.06
CA PRO A 367 -11.30 1.75 -18.49
C PRO A 367 -10.27 2.75 -18.99
N ILE A 368 -9.66 2.43 -20.12
CA ILE A 368 -8.67 3.24 -20.82
C ILE A 368 -9.21 3.59 -22.20
N GLN A 369 -8.94 4.81 -22.64
CA GLN A 369 -9.30 5.33 -23.95
C GLN A 369 -8.04 5.88 -24.62
N GLU A 370 -7.95 5.69 -25.93
CA GLU A 370 -7.00 6.36 -26.82
C GLU A 370 -6.99 7.88 -26.61
N GLU A 371 -5.82 8.50 -26.73
CA GLU A 371 -5.53 9.91 -26.36
C GLU A 371 -5.75 10.23 -24.87
N GLY A 372 -6.12 9.25 -24.05
CA GLY A 372 -6.32 9.37 -22.61
C GLY A 372 -5.01 9.38 -21.83
N MET A 373 -5.01 10.12 -20.72
CA MET A 373 -3.91 10.09 -19.74
C MET A 373 -4.06 8.89 -18.81
N LEU A 374 -2.99 8.11 -18.69
CA LEU A 374 -2.90 6.91 -17.87
C LEU A 374 -1.76 7.06 -16.85
N PHE A 375 -2.09 6.95 -15.57
CA PHE A 375 -1.07 6.93 -14.53
C PHE A 375 -0.30 5.59 -14.55
N LEU A 376 0.95 5.63 -15.02
CA LEU A 376 1.82 4.45 -15.16
C LEU A 376 2.62 4.14 -13.89
N GLY A 377 2.71 5.12 -12.98
CA GLY A 377 3.49 5.03 -11.76
C GLY A 377 5.00 5.05 -12.00
N GLN A 378 5.74 4.09 -11.43
CA GLN A 378 7.19 3.95 -11.62
C GLN A 378 7.50 3.03 -12.81
N ILE A 379 8.21 3.54 -13.82
CA ILE A 379 8.52 2.81 -15.07
C ILE A 379 9.97 2.32 -15.18
N LYS A 380 10.88 2.72 -14.27
CA LYS A 380 12.28 2.29 -14.26
C LYS A 380 12.57 1.43 -13.05
N GLU A 381 13.08 0.22 -13.29
CA GLU A 381 13.51 -0.69 -12.23
C GLU A 381 14.73 -0.13 -11.48
N GLY A 382 14.72 -0.25 -10.15
CA GLY A 382 15.81 0.22 -9.27
C GLY A 382 15.46 1.32 -8.27
N LEU A 383 14.18 1.74 -8.18
CA LEU A 383 13.66 2.57 -7.07
C LEU A 383 12.79 1.77 -6.09
N ALA A 384 13.04 0.46 -5.98
CA ALA A 384 12.49 -0.35 -4.91
C ALA A 384 13.20 0.03 -3.59
N THR A 385 12.61 0.91 -2.80
CA THR A 385 12.88 0.92 -1.35
C THR A 385 11.90 -0.05 -0.72
N THR A 386 12.47 -1.19 -0.30
CA THR A 386 12.16 -1.93 0.92
C THR A 386 10.85 -1.61 1.63
N ASP A 387 10.03 -2.66 1.76
CA ASP A 387 8.98 -2.92 2.74
C ASP A 387 8.27 -1.72 3.41
N SER A 388 6.95 -1.73 3.24
CA SER A 388 5.92 -0.82 3.77
C SER A 388 6.07 -0.40 5.24
N ALA A 389 6.87 -1.11 6.04
CA ALA A 389 7.19 -0.77 7.43
C ALA A 389 8.11 0.46 7.58
N GLU A 390 9.03 0.74 6.64
CA GLU A 390 9.97 1.88 6.77
C GLU A 390 9.33 3.24 6.44
N VAL A 391 8.20 3.26 5.75
CA VAL A 391 7.45 4.51 5.46
C VAL A 391 6.50 4.88 6.61
N ALA A 392 6.03 3.91 7.42
CA ALA A 392 5.25 4.18 8.63
C ALA A 392 6.07 4.95 9.69
N ALA A 393 7.35 4.60 9.85
CA ALA A 393 8.29 5.34 10.71
C ALA A 393 8.58 6.77 10.21
N ALA A 394 8.42 7.03 8.89
CA ALA A 394 8.58 8.37 8.31
C ALA A 394 7.43 9.34 8.65
N LYS A 395 6.34 8.85 9.25
CA LYS A 395 5.15 9.64 9.65
C LYS A 395 4.96 9.77 11.17
N GLY A 396 5.89 9.27 11.99
CA GLY A 396 5.83 9.40 13.46
C GLY A 396 4.80 8.48 14.14
N ILE A 397 4.50 7.34 13.52
CA ILE A 397 3.68 6.28 14.11
C ILE A 397 4.63 5.19 14.61
N ASP A 398 4.52 4.85 15.89
CA ASP A 398 5.30 3.79 16.49
C ASP A 398 4.82 2.43 15.93
N PRO A 399 5.70 1.65 15.27
CA PRO A 399 5.32 0.43 14.58
C PRO A 399 4.94 -0.74 15.51
N GLU A 400 5.22 -0.66 16.82
CA GLU A 400 4.82 -1.69 17.79
C GLU A 400 3.45 -1.42 18.44
N THR A 401 2.98 -0.17 18.47
CA THR A 401 1.77 0.20 19.24
C THR A 401 0.66 0.86 18.42
N GLY A 402 0.92 1.24 17.17
CA GLY A 402 -0.09 1.84 16.28
C GLY A 402 -0.59 3.23 16.70
N GLN A 403 -0.08 3.79 17.80
CA GLN A 403 -0.47 5.11 18.28
C GLN A 403 0.39 6.22 17.66
N ALA A 404 -0.24 7.37 17.37
CA ALA A 404 0.47 8.60 17.08
C ALA A 404 1.28 9.01 18.32
N SER A 405 2.59 9.24 18.14
CA SER A 405 3.46 9.71 19.22
C SER A 405 2.84 10.94 19.89
N SER A 406 2.50 10.81 21.17
CA SER A 406 1.97 11.87 22.02
C SER A 406 3.09 12.85 22.39
N THR A 407 3.53 13.62 21.41
CA THR A 407 4.17 14.91 21.65
C THR A 407 3.29 15.98 21.02
N PRO A 408 3.10 17.13 21.71
CA PRO A 408 1.95 17.98 21.47
C PRO A 408 1.95 18.53 20.03
N ASN A 409 0.86 18.24 19.31
CA ASN A 409 0.51 18.79 17.99
C ASN A 409 1.01 20.22 17.77
N PRO A 410 1.65 20.55 16.64
CA PRO A 410 1.56 21.90 16.13
C PRO A 410 0.16 22.04 15.51
N VAL A 411 -0.74 22.56 16.33
CA VAL A 411 -1.94 23.33 16.00
C VAL A 411 -2.15 23.55 14.50
N ALA A 412 -3.25 23.01 13.97
CA ALA A 412 -3.89 23.55 12.78
C ALA A 412 -4.12 25.06 13.01
N ARG A 413 -3.35 25.90 12.31
CA ARG A 413 -3.59 27.35 12.27
C ARG A 413 -3.58 27.82 10.82
N GLN A 414 -4.79 28.20 10.41
CA GLN A 414 -5.15 29.36 9.62
C GLN A 414 -4.03 29.99 8.78
N SER A 415 -4.30 30.07 7.48
CA SER A 415 -3.84 31.08 6.53
C SER A 415 -3.31 32.36 7.21
N GLY A 416 -1.99 32.54 7.19
CA GLY A 416 -1.34 33.75 7.66
C GLY A 416 0.18 33.59 7.78
N THR A 417 0.91 34.19 6.84
CA THR A 417 2.38 34.33 6.68
C THR A 417 3.11 33.20 5.96
N SER A 418 2.99 33.23 4.63
CA SER A 418 3.78 32.53 3.63
C SER A 418 5.28 32.85 3.74
N GLY A 419 6.17 31.84 3.68
CA GLY A 419 7.50 31.86 3.03
C GLY A 419 8.55 32.95 3.31
N ILE A 420 8.32 33.88 4.24
CA ILE A 420 9.17 35.07 4.39
C ILE A 420 10.47 34.69 5.12
N ALA A 421 11.60 34.97 4.48
CA ALA A 421 12.92 34.89 5.10
C ALA A 421 13.04 35.88 6.26
N THR A 422 13.54 35.40 7.39
CA THR A 422 13.77 36.19 8.60
C THR A 422 15.17 36.81 8.62
N GLY A 423 16.09 36.30 7.80
CA GLY A 423 17.51 36.67 7.81
C GLY A 423 18.30 36.10 8.99
N THR A 424 17.66 35.29 9.82
CA THR A 424 18.28 34.53 10.92
C THR A 424 18.27 33.07 10.52
N PHE A 425 19.40 32.35 10.63
CA PHE A 425 19.48 30.96 10.16
C PHE A 425 19.57 29.99 11.35
N ILE A 426 18.70 28.98 11.39
CA ILE A 426 18.79 27.90 12.37
C ILE A 426 19.74 26.80 11.89
N ASN A 427 20.31 26.03 12.82
CA ASN A 427 21.10 24.85 12.46
C ASN A 427 20.23 23.82 11.71
N PRO A 428 20.57 23.46 10.46
CA PRO A 428 19.77 22.54 9.63
C PRO A 428 19.86 21.07 10.07
N ALA A 429 20.83 20.70 10.91
CA ALA A 429 21.01 19.38 11.51
C ALA A 429 21.40 19.51 13.00
N PRO A 430 20.47 19.91 13.89
CA PRO A 430 20.78 20.17 15.29
C PRO A 430 21.23 18.90 16.02
N GLY A 431 22.21 19.04 16.91
CA GLY A 431 22.75 17.94 17.72
C GLY A 431 23.87 17.12 17.07
N TYR A 432 24.23 17.42 15.81
CA TYR A 432 25.31 16.72 15.10
C TYR A 432 26.62 17.53 15.07
N PRO A 433 27.79 16.86 15.19
CA PRO A 433 29.08 17.53 15.25
C PRO A 433 29.52 18.05 13.88
N ILE A 434 30.30 19.13 13.88
CA ILE A 434 31.02 19.59 12.68
C ILE A 434 32.16 18.62 12.42
N THR A 435 32.15 17.96 11.26
CA THR A 435 33.20 17.04 10.83
C THR A 435 34.19 17.72 9.88
N SER A 436 33.77 18.78 9.20
CA SER A 436 34.67 19.63 8.41
C SER A 436 34.20 21.07 8.36
N SER A 437 35.08 22.02 8.70
CA SER A 437 34.76 23.45 8.68
C SER A 437 34.90 24.06 7.28
N PHE A 438 34.24 25.20 7.07
CA PHE A 438 34.47 26.09 5.92
C PHE A 438 35.92 26.59 5.85
N GLY A 439 36.48 26.68 4.64
CA GLY A 439 37.80 27.27 4.39
C GLY A 439 38.73 26.43 3.51
N TYR A 440 39.95 26.91 3.27
CA TYR A 440 40.93 26.19 2.45
C TYR A 440 41.44 24.96 3.18
N ARG A 441 41.26 23.78 2.56
CA ARG A 441 41.77 22.50 3.04
C ARG A 441 42.33 21.67 1.89
N THR A 442 43.13 20.67 2.23
CA THR A 442 43.46 19.61 1.28
C THR A 442 42.21 18.76 1.03
N HIS A 443 41.82 18.60 -0.24
CA HIS A 443 40.62 17.88 -0.61
C HIS A 443 40.77 16.40 -0.27
N PRO A 444 39.85 15.79 0.51
CA PRO A 444 40.02 14.44 1.03
C PRO A 444 40.03 13.36 -0.06
N ILE A 445 39.44 13.64 -1.23
CA ILE A 445 39.36 12.70 -2.36
C ILE A 445 40.42 12.99 -3.44
N HIS A 446 40.89 14.24 -3.57
CA HIS A 446 41.71 14.68 -4.70
C HIS A 446 43.13 15.11 -4.31
N GLY A 447 43.40 15.30 -3.00
CA GLY A 447 44.74 15.58 -2.47
C GLY A 447 45.27 17.00 -2.75
N ASP A 448 44.52 17.83 -3.47
CA ASP A 448 44.89 19.20 -3.80
C ASP A 448 44.21 20.22 -2.87
N ARG A 449 44.81 21.41 -2.72
CA ARG A 449 44.30 22.44 -1.81
C ARG A 449 43.13 23.18 -2.45
N ARG A 450 41.91 22.99 -1.92
CA ARG A 450 40.67 23.59 -2.42
C ARG A 450 39.92 24.33 -1.31
N LEU A 451 39.12 25.31 -1.70
CA LEU A 451 38.19 25.95 -0.78
C LEU A 451 37.02 25.00 -0.52
N HIS A 452 36.78 24.69 0.74
CA HIS A 452 35.55 24.06 1.20
C HIS A 452 34.49 25.15 1.38
N THR A 453 33.49 25.15 0.50
CA THR A 453 32.49 26.22 0.35
C THR A 453 31.34 26.14 1.35
N GLY A 454 31.30 25.08 2.16
CA GLY A 454 30.31 24.85 3.21
C GLY A 454 30.93 24.36 4.51
N THR A 455 30.07 23.88 5.40
CA THR A 455 30.44 23.14 6.62
C THR A 455 29.78 21.77 6.57
N ASP A 456 30.56 20.74 6.88
CA ASP A 456 30.10 19.36 6.94
C ASP A 456 29.65 19.04 8.37
N LEU A 457 28.39 18.63 8.52
CA LEU A 457 27.80 18.16 9.77
C LEU A 457 27.68 16.63 9.71
N GLY A 458 28.38 15.93 10.59
CA GLY A 458 28.42 14.48 10.62
C GLY A 458 27.10 13.88 11.10
N THR A 459 26.32 13.35 10.17
CA THR A 459 24.98 12.82 10.43
C THR A 459 24.89 11.34 10.03
N PRO A 460 24.17 10.49 10.78
CA PRO A 460 23.75 9.19 10.28
C PRO A 460 22.99 9.30 8.95
N ASN A 461 23.00 8.20 8.16
CA ASN A 461 22.15 8.12 6.98
C ASN A 461 20.68 8.28 7.36
N GLY A 462 19.94 9.06 6.59
CA GLY A 462 18.50 9.26 6.79
C GLY A 462 18.15 10.42 7.74
N THR A 463 19.12 11.06 8.40
CA THR A 463 18.87 12.22 9.29
C THR A 463 18.08 13.31 8.56
N ILE A 464 16.97 13.78 9.16
CA ILE A 464 16.13 14.84 8.61
C ILE A 464 16.89 16.16 8.61
N ILE A 465 16.96 16.80 7.44
CA ILE A 465 17.58 18.11 7.23
C ILE A 465 16.50 19.17 7.11
N ARG A 466 16.66 20.26 7.86
CA ARG A 466 15.69 21.34 7.95
C ARG A 466 16.13 22.59 7.20
N ALA A 467 15.17 23.35 6.69
CA ALA A 467 15.39 24.66 6.09
C ALA A 467 15.93 25.61 7.16
N ALA A 468 17.10 26.19 6.91
CA ALA A 468 17.75 27.10 7.84
C ALA A 468 17.01 28.44 7.97
N ASP A 469 16.28 28.87 6.93
CA ASP A 469 15.37 30.03 6.95
C ASP A 469 14.25 29.82 5.91
N GLY A 470 13.19 30.64 5.94
CA GLY A 470 12.10 30.58 4.96
C GLY A 470 12.52 31.10 3.58
N GLY A 471 11.98 30.56 2.50
CA GLY A 471 12.33 30.96 1.14
C GLY A 471 11.69 30.11 0.04
N GLN A 472 12.09 30.35 -1.20
CA GLN A 472 11.66 29.57 -2.36
C GLN A 472 12.74 28.55 -2.74
N VAL A 473 12.32 27.31 -2.99
CA VAL A 473 13.21 26.27 -3.52
C VAL A 473 13.52 26.58 -4.97
N THR A 474 14.76 26.97 -5.27
CA THR A 474 15.18 27.30 -6.64
C THR A 474 15.76 26.11 -7.38
N PHE A 475 16.15 25.05 -6.66
CA PHE A 475 16.64 23.80 -7.24
C PHE A 475 16.42 22.63 -6.27
N ALA A 476 15.95 21.50 -6.78
CA ALA A 476 15.93 20.22 -6.09
C ALA A 476 16.19 19.12 -7.12
N GLY A 477 17.38 18.50 -7.11
CA GLY A 477 17.79 17.66 -8.23
C GLY A 477 18.94 16.71 -7.95
N VAL A 478 19.02 15.67 -8.80
CA VAL A 478 19.99 14.56 -8.69
C VAL A 478 21.01 14.52 -9.84
N SER A 479 20.82 15.33 -10.88
CA SER A 479 21.68 15.39 -12.07
C SER A 479 21.76 16.83 -12.63
N GLY A 480 22.81 17.12 -13.39
CA GLY A 480 23.10 18.44 -13.95
C GLY A 480 24.47 19.00 -13.52
N SER A 481 24.86 20.17 -14.04
CA SER A 481 26.16 20.77 -13.69
C SER A 481 26.23 21.19 -12.22
N LEU A 482 25.10 21.57 -11.63
CA LEU A 482 24.96 21.99 -10.23
C LEU A 482 25.11 20.85 -9.22
N THR A 483 24.90 19.59 -9.63
CA THR A 483 25.01 18.41 -8.75
C THR A 483 26.42 17.79 -8.78
N SER A 484 27.30 18.29 -9.64
CA SER A 484 28.68 17.80 -9.73
C SER A 484 29.44 18.10 -8.43
N GLY A 485 29.94 17.05 -7.78
CA GLY A 485 30.53 17.14 -6.44
C GLY A 485 29.50 17.07 -5.30
N TYR A 486 28.39 17.78 -5.40
CA TYR A 486 27.35 17.85 -4.35
C TYR A 486 26.44 16.62 -4.25
N GLY A 487 26.31 15.83 -5.31
CA GLY A 487 25.33 14.73 -5.36
C GLY A 487 23.90 15.27 -5.41
N ARG A 488 23.00 14.71 -4.59
CA ARG A 488 21.64 15.22 -4.50
C ARG A 488 21.63 16.54 -3.73
N LEU A 489 21.07 17.58 -4.34
CA LEU A 489 21.18 18.96 -3.86
C LEU A 489 19.80 19.64 -3.83
N VAL A 490 19.54 20.37 -2.74
CA VAL A 490 18.49 21.39 -2.68
C VAL A 490 19.12 22.77 -2.50
N ILE A 491 18.60 23.76 -3.20
CA ILE A 491 18.93 25.18 -3.05
C ILE A 491 17.66 25.95 -2.70
N VAL A 492 17.74 26.78 -1.66
CA VAL A 492 16.66 27.66 -1.23
C VAL A 492 17.13 29.11 -1.34
N ASP A 493 16.39 29.93 -2.09
CA ASP A 493 16.57 31.38 -2.15
C ASP A 493 15.67 32.05 -1.13
N HIS A 494 16.28 32.83 -0.25
CA HIS A 494 15.60 33.53 0.84
C HIS A 494 15.11 34.93 0.42
N GLY A 495 15.35 35.36 -0.83
CA GLY A 495 14.84 36.62 -1.38
C GLY A 495 15.51 37.89 -0.84
N ASN A 496 16.44 37.76 0.11
CA ASN A 496 17.27 38.84 0.68
C ASN A 496 18.71 38.81 0.14
N GLY A 497 18.94 38.15 -1.00
CA GLY A 497 20.26 37.91 -1.58
C GLY A 497 21.04 36.80 -0.86
N SER A 498 20.40 36.02 0.01
CA SER A 498 21.00 34.85 0.66
C SER A 498 20.42 33.57 0.09
N GLU A 499 21.26 32.56 -0.08
CA GLU A 499 20.86 31.21 -0.50
C GLU A 499 21.44 30.17 0.45
N THR A 500 20.71 29.08 0.65
CA THR A 500 21.20 27.91 1.40
C THR A 500 21.26 26.68 0.52
N TYR A 501 22.34 25.90 0.67
CA TYR A 501 22.58 24.67 -0.09
C TYR A 501 22.59 23.48 0.87
N TYR A 502 21.87 22.42 0.50
CA TYR A 502 21.76 21.17 1.26
C TYR A 502 22.16 20.00 0.36
N ALA A 503 23.38 19.50 0.54
CA ALA A 503 24.00 18.52 -0.36
C ALA A 503 24.20 17.14 0.28
N HIS A 504 24.66 16.19 -0.54
CA HIS A 504 24.86 14.78 -0.21
C HIS A 504 23.59 14.04 0.24
N LEU A 505 22.42 14.52 -0.16
CA LEU A 505 21.13 14.02 0.32
C LEU A 505 20.80 12.60 -0.19
N GLN A 506 19.94 11.90 0.55
CA GLN A 506 19.29 10.64 0.14
C GLN A 506 18.12 10.91 -0.81
N GLY A 507 17.37 11.98 -0.55
CA GLY A 507 16.14 12.36 -1.24
C GLY A 507 15.60 13.68 -0.69
N PHE A 508 14.58 14.21 -1.34
CA PHE A 508 14.00 15.53 -1.06
C PHE A 508 12.58 15.39 -0.53
N PHE A 509 12.18 16.29 0.37
CA PHE A 509 10.78 16.49 0.76
C PHE A 509 10.13 17.67 0.06
N VAL A 510 10.92 18.39 -0.75
CA VAL A 510 10.54 19.63 -1.43
C VAL A 510 10.86 19.54 -2.92
N ARG A 511 10.21 20.37 -3.74
CA ARG A 511 10.38 20.48 -5.19
C ARG A 511 10.75 21.91 -5.57
N GLN A 512 11.38 22.08 -6.73
CA GLN A 512 11.64 23.41 -7.28
C GLN A 512 10.33 24.20 -7.44
N GLY A 513 10.31 25.44 -6.96
CA GLY A 513 9.15 26.32 -6.94
C GLY A 513 8.44 26.39 -5.58
N ASP A 514 8.63 25.39 -4.71
CA ASP A 514 8.00 25.35 -3.39
C ASP A 514 8.41 26.55 -2.53
N ILE A 515 7.45 27.07 -1.76
CA ILE A 515 7.68 28.10 -0.76
C ILE A 515 7.69 27.42 0.61
N ILE A 516 8.81 27.46 1.30
CA ILE A 516 9.03 26.76 2.57
C ILE A 516 9.34 27.75 3.70
N ALA A 517 8.96 27.40 4.92
CA ALA A 517 9.25 28.16 6.13
C ALA A 517 10.55 27.67 6.80
N GLN A 518 11.13 28.52 7.65
CA GLN A 518 12.24 28.13 8.51
C GLN A 518 11.86 26.91 9.36
N GLY A 519 12.71 25.88 9.37
CA GLY A 519 12.48 24.64 10.11
C GLY A 519 11.76 23.53 9.34
N ASP A 520 11.22 23.84 8.15
CA ASP A 520 10.57 22.85 7.29
C ASP A 520 11.56 21.77 6.84
N SER A 521 11.07 20.56 6.65
CA SER A 521 11.89 19.44 6.22
C SER A 521 12.26 19.60 4.75
N VAL A 522 13.56 19.62 4.44
CA VAL A 522 14.09 19.78 3.08
C VAL A 522 14.44 18.43 2.45
N GLY A 523 15.03 17.53 3.24
CA GLY A 523 15.42 16.21 2.75
C GLY A 523 16.05 15.35 3.85
N ARG A 524 16.74 14.28 3.44
CA ARG A 524 17.48 13.37 4.34
C ARG A 524 18.96 13.35 4.01
N ALA A 525 19.84 13.38 5.00
CA ALA A 525 21.28 13.27 4.79
C ALA A 525 21.70 11.87 4.33
N ASN A 526 22.76 11.78 3.52
CA ASN A 526 23.38 10.53 3.08
C ASN A 526 24.85 10.81 2.69
N SER A 527 25.39 10.03 1.76
CA SER A 527 26.73 10.15 1.20
C SER A 527 26.69 10.18 -0.33
N SER A 528 25.67 10.82 -0.94
CA SER A 528 25.56 10.91 -2.40
C SER A 528 26.58 11.90 -2.99
N GLY A 529 27.10 11.66 -4.20
CA GLY A 529 28.11 12.54 -4.81
C GLY A 529 29.52 12.36 -4.24
N GLY A 530 30.30 13.45 -4.19
CA GLY A 530 31.71 13.44 -3.79
C GLY A 530 31.92 13.42 -2.28
N SER A 531 31.35 12.44 -1.58
CA SER A 531 31.40 12.30 -0.12
C SER A 531 32.22 11.08 0.32
N THR A 532 32.89 11.16 1.47
CA THR A 532 33.66 10.06 2.08
C THR A 532 32.87 9.30 3.16
N GLY A 533 31.64 9.70 3.45
CA GLY A 533 30.76 9.07 4.44
C GLY A 533 29.53 9.92 4.74
N PRO A 534 28.53 9.39 5.46
CA PRO A 534 27.27 10.11 5.73
C PRO A 534 27.47 11.46 6.44
N HIS A 535 27.03 12.55 5.81
CA HIS A 535 27.02 13.89 6.38
C HIS A 535 26.09 14.83 5.59
N LEU A 536 25.70 15.94 6.22
CA LEU A 536 25.16 17.09 5.49
C LEU A 536 26.30 18.03 5.13
N HIS A 537 26.46 18.32 3.85
CA HIS A 537 27.23 19.49 3.42
C HIS A 537 26.29 20.69 3.28
N PHE A 538 26.49 21.69 4.14
CA PHE A 538 25.65 22.88 4.23
C PHE A 538 26.41 24.14 3.84
N GLU A 539 25.86 24.93 2.92
CA GLU A 539 26.39 26.25 2.58
C GLU A 539 25.39 27.36 2.86
N ILE A 540 25.93 28.53 3.23
CA ILE A 540 25.24 29.82 3.14
C ILE A 540 25.98 30.65 2.11
N ARG A 541 25.27 31.16 1.11
CA ARG A 541 25.81 32.10 0.12
C ARG A 541 25.13 33.44 0.29
N GLN A 542 25.92 34.52 0.18
CA GLN A 542 25.40 35.88 0.13
C GLN A 542 25.81 36.50 -1.20
N ASN A 543 24.83 36.90 -2.01
CA ASN A 543 24.99 37.42 -3.36
C ASN A 543 25.87 36.50 -4.23
N GLY A 544 25.58 35.19 -4.17
CA GLY A 544 26.29 34.13 -4.89
C GLY A 544 27.68 33.77 -4.35
N GLN A 545 28.16 34.42 -3.28
CA GLN A 545 29.47 34.14 -2.68
C GLN A 545 29.34 33.26 -1.42
N PRO A 546 30.03 32.12 -1.33
CA PRO A 546 30.05 31.28 -0.13
C PRO A 546 30.57 32.02 1.10
N ARG A 547 29.87 31.87 2.22
CA ARG A 547 30.24 32.41 3.54
C ARG A 547 30.36 31.26 4.54
N ASN A 548 31.16 31.47 5.58
CA ASN A 548 31.25 30.49 6.67
C ASN A 548 29.88 30.37 7.37
N PRO A 549 29.18 29.22 7.28
CA PRO A 549 27.85 29.06 7.87
C PRO A 549 27.84 29.30 9.39
N MET A 550 28.94 28.98 10.07
CA MET A 550 29.05 29.12 11.54
C MET A 550 28.97 30.57 12.04
N ASN A 551 29.07 31.57 11.16
CA ASN A 551 28.89 32.98 11.53
C ASN A 551 27.42 33.43 11.44
N TYR A 552 26.53 32.61 10.89
CA TYR A 552 25.15 32.95 10.58
C TYR A 552 24.14 32.06 11.32
N LEU A 553 24.55 30.87 11.72
CA LEU A 553 23.72 29.96 12.51
C LEU A 553 23.53 30.48 13.94
N SER A 554 22.28 30.55 14.39
CA SER A 554 21.88 30.98 15.75
C SER A 554 21.33 29.84 16.60
#